data_AF-D2S2J7-F1
#
_entry.id   AF-D2S2J7-F1
#
_cell.length_a   1.000
_cell.length_b   1.000
_cell.length_c   1.000
_cell.angle_alpha   90.00
_cell.angle_beta   90.00
_cell.angle_gamma   90.00
#
_symmetry.space_group_name_H-M   'P 1'
#
loop_
_entity.id
_entity.type
_entity.pdbx_description
1 polymer ?
#
loop_
_entity_poly.entity_id
_entity_poly.type
_entity_poly.pdbx_seq_one_letter_code
_entity_poly.pdbx_strand_id
1 'polypeptide(L)'
;MDDASLENPADRITVGGSDVDRLFEILEHRYRRYIIQRLRTTDQPVTEEQLAMEIAAREREVPVQTITLQTADYIRTVLHHTHLPKMVDESIITYDTDTGKISLTNQIIDLEPVLAAVSDGLAGAE
;
A
#
# COMPACT_ATOMS: atom_id res chain seq x y z
N MET A 1 30.15 24.98 -29.09
CA MET A 1 29.74 23.68 -29.69
C MET A 1 29.52 22.81 -28.49
N ASP A 2 28.28 22.88 -28.04
CA ASP A 2 27.96 22.70 -26.64
C ASP A 2 27.57 21.24 -26.45
N ASP A 3 28.28 20.61 -25.52
CA ASP A 3 28.13 19.22 -25.10
C ASP A 3 26.77 19.08 -24.41
N ALA A 4 25.72 18.90 -25.21
CA ALA A 4 24.43 18.46 -24.72
C ALA A 4 24.52 16.94 -24.50
N SER A 5 25.09 16.58 -23.36
CA SER A 5 24.90 15.27 -22.74
C SER A 5 23.41 14.94 -22.78
N LEU A 6 23.06 13.97 -23.63
CA LEU A 6 21.72 13.46 -23.80
C LEU A 6 21.26 12.88 -22.46
N GLU A 7 20.43 13.64 -21.75
CA GLU A 7 19.62 13.13 -20.66
C GLU A 7 18.81 11.94 -21.22
N ASN A 8 18.99 10.78 -20.59
CA ASN A 8 18.40 9.53 -20.99
C ASN A 8 16.86 9.63 -20.87
N PRO A 9 16.08 9.53 -21.96
CA PRO A 9 14.63 9.71 -21.94
C PRO A 9 13.85 8.55 -21.29
N ALA A 10 14.53 7.61 -20.64
CA ALA A 10 13.91 6.50 -19.91
C ALA A 10 13.26 6.91 -18.58
N ASP A 11 13.47 8.15 -18.11
CA ASP A 11 12.99 8.60 -16.80
C ASP A 11 11.65 9.36 -16.84
N ARG A 12 11.03 9.48 -18.02
CA ARG A 12 9.63 9.90 -18.11
C ARG A 12 8.76 8.68 -17.84
N ILE A 13 8.37 8.51 -16.58
CA ILE A 13 7.26 7.64 -16.19
C ILE A 13 6.06 8.04 -17.06
N THR A 14 5.88 7.30 -18.14
CA THR A 14 4.68 7.37 -18.95
C THR A 14 3.75 6.46 -18.21
N VAL A 15 2.95 7.01 -17.29
CA VAL A 15 1.92 6.23 -16.58
C VAL A 15 1.00 5.67 -17.67
N GLY A 16 1.24 4.43 -18.08
CA GLY A 16 0.45 3.77 -19.11
C GLY A 16 -0.90 3.38 -18.54
N GLY A 17 -1.89 3.13 -19.39
CA GLY A 17 -3.19 2.61 -18.94
C GLY A 17 -3.04 1.38 -18.02
N SER A 18 -2.02 0.55 -18.29
CA SER A 18 -1.67 -0.61 -17.47
C SER A 18 -1.24 -0.30 -16.04
N ASP A 19 -0.57 0.82 -15.78
CA ASP A 19 -0.14 1.20 -14.42
C ASP A 19 -1.32 1.69 -13.58
N VAL A 20 -2.24 2.41 -14.23
CA VAL A 20 -3.49 2.87 -13.62
C VAL A 20 -4.41 1.69 -13.30
N ASP A 21 -4.60 0.78 -14.25
CA ASP A 21 -5.41 -0.43 -14.05
C ASP A 21 -4.87 -1.29 -12.90
N ARG A 22 -3.54 -1.44 -12.82
CA ARG A 22 -2.85 -2.14 -11.73
C ARG A 22 -3.10 -1.48 -10.37
N LEU A 23 -2.96 -0.14 -10.30
CA LEU A 23 -3.26 0.62 -9.09
C LEU A 23 -4.72 0.48 -8.69
N PHE A 24 -5.66 0.56 -9.63
CA PHE A 24 -7.07 0.33 -9.34
C PHE A 24 -7.31 -1.06 -8.77
N GLU A 25 -6.69 -2.10 -9.34
CA GLU A 25 -6.79 -3.46 -8.83
C GLU A 25 -6.30 -3.54 -7.38
N ILE A 26 -5.19 -2.88 -7.03
CA ILE A 26 -4.67 -2.84 -5.65
C ILE A 26 -5.60 -2.05 -4.72
N LEU A 27 -6.04 -0.87 -5.18
CA LEU A 27 -6.86 0.04 -4.39
C LEU A 27 -8.30 -0.42 -4.25
N GLU A 28 -8.74 -1.44 -4.97
CA GLU A 28 -10.10 -1.98 -4.88
C GLU A 28 -10.44 -2.44 -3.45
N HIS A 29 -9.49 -3.05 -2.75
CA HIS A 29 -9.73 -3.56 -1.40
C HIS A 29 -9.32 -2.57 -0.31
N ARG A 30 -10.22 -2.34 0.64
CA ARG A 30 -10.01 -1.43 1.78
C ARG A 30 -8.77 -1.73 2.62
N TYR A 31 -8.39 -3.01 2.79
CA TYR A 31 -7.18 -3.37 3.54
C TYR A 31 -5.92 -2.92 2.82
N ARG A 32 -5.84 -3.12 1.50
CA ARG A 32 -4.68 -2.70 0.69
C ARG A 32 -4.54 -1.18 0.70
N ARG A 33 -5.65 -0.44 0.55
CA ARG A 33 -5.66 1.02 0.71
C ARG A 33 -5.12 1.46 2.07
N TYR A 34 -5.60 0.81 3.14
CA TYR A 34 -5.15 1.15 4.48
C TYR A 34 -3.67 0.85 4.70
N ILE A 35 -3.18 -0.31 4.27
CA ILE A 35 -1.76 -0.69 4.37
C ILE A 35 -0.90 0.35 3.68
N ILE A 36 -1.24 0.74 2.44
CA ILE A 36 -0.50 1.78 1.71
C ILE A 36 -0.50 3.09 2.49
N GLN A 37 -1.68 3.57 2.92
CA GLN A 37 -1.80 4.80 3.70
C GLN A 37 -0.95 4.73 4.98
N ARG A 38 -1.00 3.60 5.69
CA ARG A 38 -0.33 3.42 6.97
C ARG A 38 1.18 3.37 6.85
N LEU A 39 1.69 2.76 5.78
CA LEU A 39 3.12 2.70 5.49
C LEU A 39 3.65 4.03 4.93
N ARG A 40 2.79 4.86 4.31
CA ARG A 40 3.16 6.21 3.85
C ARG A 40 3.34 7.19 5.01
N THR A 41 2.60 7.01 6.10
CA THR A 41 2.64 7.93 7.25
C THR A 41 3.74 7.58 8.26
N THR A 42 4.63 6.64 7.93
CA THR A 42 5.66 6.15 8.85
C THR A 42 6.99 5.93 8.15
N ASP A 43 8.05 6.43 8.75
CA ASP A 43 9.42 6.28 8.24
C ASP A 43 10.05 4.92 8.57
N GLN A 44 9.31 4.01 9.19
CA GLN A 44 9.81 2.72 9.66
C GLN A 44 8.92 1.56 9.21
N PRO A 45 9.49 0.36 8.97
CA PRO A 45 8.70 -0.81 8.66
C PRO A 45 7.65 -1.10 9.75
N VAL A 46 6.43 -1.43 9.33
CA VAL A 46 5.33 -1.79 10.23
C VAL A 46 5.22 -3.31 10.28
N THR A 47 4.90 -3.87 11.43
CA THR A 47 4.71 -5.33 11.51
C THR A 47 3.33 -5.73 11.00
N GLU A 48 3.24 -6.94 10.44
CA GLU A 48 1.98 -7.54 10.03
C GLU A 48 0.97 -7.61 11.20
N GLU A 49 1.46 -7.92 12.40
CA GLU A 49 0.65 -7.97 13.61
C GLU A 49 0.04 -6.59 13.96
N GLN A 50 0.83 -5.52 13.86
CA GLN A 50 0.33 -4.16 14.06
C GLN A 50 -0.74 -3.81 13.02
N LEU A 51 -0.49 -4.09 11.74
CA LEU A 51 -1.48 -3.86 10.69
C LEU A 51 -2.76 -4.65 10.93
N ALA A 52 -2.66 -5.91 11.39
CA ALA A 52 -3.82 -6.73 11.67
C ALA A 52 -4.68 -6.14 12.81
N MET A 53 -4.06 -5.66 13.89
CA MET A 53 -4.75 -4.99 14.98
C MET A 53 -5.42 -3.68 14.53
N GLU A 54 -4.68 -2.84 13.81
CA GLU A 54 -5.16 -1.55 13.33
C GLU A 54 -6.32 -1.71 12.33
N ILE A 55 -6.22 -2.67 11.41
CA ILE A 55 -7.29 -3.01 10.46
C ILE A 55 -8.50 -3.56 11.21
N ALA A 56 -8.32 -4.49 12.14
CA ALA A 56 -9.41 -5.04 12.93
C ALA A 56 -10.19 -3.98 13.71
N ALA A 57 -9.46 -3.00 14.27
CA ALA A 57 -10.00 -1.84 14.99
C ALA A 57 -10.84 -0.97 14.06
N ARG A 58 -10.30 -0.65 12.89
CA ARG A 58 -10.98 0.16 11.88
C ARG A 58 -12.25 -0.50 11.36
N GLU A 59 -12.20 -1.81 11.12
CA GLU A 59 -13.33 -2.61 10.62
C GLU A 59 -14.49 -2.71 11.59
N ARG A 60 -14.19 -2.65 12.89
CA ARG A 60 -15.18 -2.70 13.95
C ARG A 60 -15.55 -1.32 14.50
N GLU A 61 -14.87 -0.27 14.01
CA GLU A 61 -15.03 1.11 14.50
C GLU A 61 -14.80 1.24 16.02
N VAL A 62 -13.81 0.49 16.53
CA VAL A 62 -13.46 0.47 17.96
C VAL A 62 -11.99 0.86 18.16
N PRO A 63 -11.59 1.29 19.37
CA PRO A 63 -10.18 1.53 19.68
C PRO A 63 -9.34 0.26 19.51
N VAL A 64 -8.09 0.39 19.03
CA VAL A 64 -7.19 -0.76 18.85
C VAL A 64 -6.98 -1.58 20.12
N GLN A 65 -7.02 -0.91 21.27
CA GLN A 65 -6.86 -1.49 22.60
C GLN A 65 -7.96 -2.51 22.97
N THR A 66 -9.12 -2.42 22.32
CA THR A 66 -10.25 -3.32 22.57
C THR A 66 -10.24 -4.55 21.65
N ILE A 67 -9.26 -4.65 20.73
CA ILE A 67 -9.14 -5.78 19.82
C ILE A 67 -8.59 -7.00 20.55
N THR A 68 -9.35 -8.08 20.49
CA THR A 68 -8.94 -9.38 21.02
C THR A 68 -7.85 -10.01 20.13
N LEU A 69 -6.95 -10.81 20.74
CA LEU A 69 -5.95 -11.59 20.00
C LEU A 69 -6.57 -12.46 18.90
N GLN A 70 -7.67 -13.15 19.19
CA GLN A 70 -8.36 -14.00 18.21
C GLN A 70 -8.78 -13.22 16.95
N THR A 71 -9.27 -12.01 17.15
CA THR A 71 -9.66 -11.13 16.05
C THR A 71 -8.44 -10.69 15.24
N ALA A 72 -7.36 -10.27 15.90
CA ALA A 72 -6.13 -9.87 15.25
C ALA A 72 -5.51 -11.04 14.46
N ASP A 73 -5.50 -12.24 15.04
CA ASP A 73 -5.01 -13.46 14.38
C ASP A 73 -5.80 -13.80 13.11
N TYR A 74 -7.13 -13.63 13.15
CA TYR A 74 -7.96 -13.81 11.95
C TYR A 74 -7.57 -12.82 10.85
N ILE A 75 -7.46 -11.52 11.18
CA ILE A 75 -7.06 -10.52 10.19
C ILE A 75 -5.64 -10.77 9.70
N ARG A 76 -4.69 -11.14 10.57
CA ARG A 76 -3.33 -11.53 10.20
C ARG A 76 -3.34 -12.66 9.16
N THR A 77 -4.12 -13.70 9.41
CA THR A 77 -4.28 -14.83 8.47
C THR A 77 -4.80 -14.35 7.11
N VAL A 78 -5.79 -13.46 7.09
CA VAL A 78 -6.32 -12.87 5.85
C VAL A 78 -5.26 -12.02 5.13
N LEU A 79 -4.50 -11.20 5.87
CA LEU A 79 -3.40 -10.40 5.32
C LEU A 79 -2.35 -11.31 4.67
N HIS A 80 -1.86 -12.29 5.41
CA HIS A 80 -0.80 -13.21 4.97
C HIS A 80 -1.18 -13.98 3.71
N HIS A 81 -2.42 -14.47 3.61
CA HIS A 81 -2.81 -15.34 2.49
C HIS A 81 -3.42 -14.60 1.30
N THR A 82 -4.01 -13.42 1.51
CA THR A 82 -4.79 -12.74 0.47
C THR A 82 -4.15 -11.43 0.04
N HIS A 83 -3.80 -10.57 1.00
CA HIS A 83 -3.47 -9.19 0.67
C HIS A 83 -1.98 -8.98 0.45
N LEU A 84 -1.13 -9.43 1.37
CA LEU A 84 0.31 -9.23 1.28
C LEU A 84 0.92 -9.90 0.03
N PRO A 85 0.59 -11.17 -0.30
CA PRO A 85 1.14 -11.81 -1.49
C PRO A 85 0.81 -11.03 -2.77
N LYS A 86 -0.45 -10.61 -2.93
CA LYS A 86 -0.88 -9.82 -4.08
C LYS A 86 -0.18 -8.46 -4.13
N MET A 87 0.02 -7.79 -3.01
CA MET A 87 0.74 -6.50 -2.98
C MET A 87 2.25 -6.65 -3.26
N VAL A 88 2.84 -7.78 -2.88
CA VAL A 88 4.24 -8.13 -3.21
C VAL A 88 4.38 -8.46 -4.70
N ASP A 89 3.47 -9.25 -5.27
CA ASP A 89 3.42 -9.57 -6.70
C ASP A 89 3.29 -8.29 -7.53
N GLU A 90 2.47 -7.35 -7.06
CA GLU A 90 2.35 -6.05 -7.69
C GLU A 90 3.51 -5.08 -7.36
N SER A 91 4.54 -5.54 -6.64
CA SER A 91 5.74 -4.78 -6.28
C SER A 91 5.43 -3.45 -5.58
N ILE A 92 4.37 -3.44 -4.77
CA ILE A 92 3.88 -2.29 -4.00
C ILE A 92 4.50 -2.24 -2.61
N ILE A 93 4.69 -3.41 -2.01
CA ILE A 93 5.34 -3.57 -0.71
C ILE A 93 6.47 -4.57 -0.81
N THR A 94 7.41 -4.45 0.11
CA THR A 94 8.25 -5.55 0.53
C THR A 94 7.67 -6.15 1.80
N TYR A 95 7.68 -7.48 1.89
CA TYR A 95 7.28 -8.21 3.09
C TYR A 95 8.37 -9.20 3.45
N ASP A 96 8.95 -9.02 4.63
CA ASP A 96 9.91 -9.92 5.22
C ASP A 96 9.15 -10.93 6.09
N THR A 97 9.06 -12.17 5.61
CA THR A 97 8.35 -13.26 6.30
C THR A 97 9.06 -13.72 7.56
N ASP A 98 10.38 -13.52 7.68
CA ASP A 98 11.16 -13.92 8.85
C ASP A 98 10.94 -12.93 10.01
N THR A 99 10.85 -11.64 9.70
CA THR A 99 10.66 -10.58 10.70
C THR A 99 9.22 -10.08 10.81
N GLY A 100 8.34 -10.47 9.89
CA GLY A 100 6.96 -10.00 9.78
C GLY A 100 6.85 -8.51 9.42
N LYS A 101 7.92 -7.90 8.89
CA LYS A 101 7.99 -6.47 8.61
C LYS A 101 7.56 -6.15 7.19
N ILE A 102 6.82 -5.07 7.06
CA ILE A 102 6.25 -4.60 5.80
C ILE A 102 6.71 -3.17 5.55
N SER A 103 7.10 -2.87 4.31
CA SER A 103 7.50 -1.52 3.89
C SER A 103 7.05 -1.24 2.47
N LEU A 104 6.90 0.04 2.11
CA LEU A 104 6.61 0.43 0.74
C LEU A 104 7.83 0.25 -0.16
N THR A 105 7.59 -0.09 -1.41
CA THR A 105 8.61 -0.03 -2.45
C THR A 105 8.70 1.39 -3.01
N ASN A 106 9.84 1.69 -3.65
CA ASN A 106 10.03 2.97 -4.33
C ASN A 106 9.03 3.18 -5.49
N GLN A 107 8.48 2.11 -6.08
CA GLN A 107 7.52 2.23 -7.17
C GLN A 107 6.21 2.93 -6.76
N ILE A 108 5.79 2.83 -5.50
CA ILE A 108 4.62 3.59 -5.04
C ILE A 108 4.90 5.09 -4.97
N ILE A 109 6.15 5.49 -4.69
CA ILE A 109 6.54 6.90 -4.57
C ILE A 109 6.34 7.59 -5.93
N ASP A 110 6.64 6.88 -7.02
CA ASP A 110 6.46 7.35 -8.39
C ASP A 110 4.99 7.47 -8.82
N LEU A 111 4.09 6.73 -8.15
CA LEU A 111 2.66 6.67 -8.43
C LEU A 111 1.81 7.60 -7.55
N GLU A 112 2.49 8.42 -6.74
CA GLU A 112 1.87 9.40 -5.84
C GLU A 112 0.83 10.32 -6.49
N PRO A 113 1.04 10.91 -7.68
CA PRO A 113 0.03 11.77 -8.30
C PRO A 113 -1.25 11.01 -8.67
N VAL A 114 -1.13 9.72 -9.00
CA VAL A 114 -2.30 8.88 -9.29
C VAL A 114 -3.04 8.55 -8.00
N LEU A 115 -2.33 8.14 -6.94
CA LEU A 115 -2.92 7.83 -5.63
C LEU A 115 -3.68 9.02 -5.02
N ALA A 116 -3.14 10.23 -5.16
CA ALA A 116 -3.82 11.46 -4.75
C ALA A 116 -5.10 11.68 -5.57
N ALA A 117 -5.02 11.55 -6.90
CA ALA A 117 -6.18 11.72 -7.78
C ALA A 117 -7.30 10.70 -7.51
N VAL A 118 -6.98 9.43 -7.21
CA VAL A 118 -8.02 8.42 -6.89
C VAL A 118 -8.64 8.69 -5.52
N SER A 119 -7.84 9.13 -4.55
CA SER A 119 -8.31 9.46 -3.21
C SER A 119 -9.25 10.67 -3.21
N ASP A 120 -8.92 11.70 -3.99
CA ASP A 120 -9.75 12.90 -4.17
C ASP A 120 -11.04 12.59 -4.96
N GLY A 121 -10.96 11.71 -5.97
CA GLY A 121 -12.13 11.28 -6.75
C GLY A 121 -13.14 10.47 -5.94
N LEU A 122 -12.69 9.70 -4.93
CA LEU A 122 -13.55 8.98 -3.99
C LEU A 122 -14.11 9.89 -2.88
N ALA A 123 -13.45 11.01 -2.58
CA ALA A 123 -13.92 12.00 -1.61
C ALA A 123 -14.94 13.01 -2.20
N GLY A 124 -15.08 13.06 -3.53
CA GLY A 124 -15.96 14.00 -4.24
C GLY A 124 -17.39 13.50 -4.50
N ALA A 125 -17.81 12.38 -3.92
CA ALA A 125 -19.19 11.88 -4.01
C ALA A 125 -19.93 12.08 -2.68
N GLU A 126 -20.19 13.34 -2.33
CA GLU A 126 -21.25 13.74 -1.40
C GLU A 126 -22.27 14.66 -2.09
#